data_AF-A0A4Y7LEP0-F1
#
_entry.id   AF-A0A4Y7LEP0-F1
#
_cell.length_a   1.000
_cell.length_b   1.000
_cell.length_c   1.000
_cell.angle_alpha   90.00
_cell.angle_beta   90.00
_cell.angle_gamma   90.00
#
_symmetry.space_group_name_H-M   'P 1'
#
loop_
_entity.id
_entity.type
_entity.pdbx_description
1 polymer ?
#
loop_
_entity_poly.entity_id
_entity_poly.type
_entity_poly.pdbx_seq_one_letter_code
_entity_poly.pdbx_strand_id
1 'polypeptide(L)' 'MQFAVQYGARANTGIDRMKIINAVAKSVPEPHKVDLSNPDKTIIVEICKTLCCIGVVEKYKELSKYNLRQLTCPKP' A
#
# COMPACT_ATOMS: atom_id res chain seq x y z
N MET A 1 9.06 -10.49 9.35
CA MET A 1 8.01 -9.50 9.11
C MET A 1 7.81 -9.36 7.62
N GLN A 2 6.59 -9.59 7.16
CA GLN A 2 6.16 -9.55 5.78
C GLN A 2 5.47 -8.22 5.50
N PHE A 3 5.66 -7.65 4.31
CA PHE A 3 5.05 -6.37 3.96
C PHE A 3 4.47 -6.36 2.55
N ALA A 4 3.51 -5.47 2.33
CA ALA A 4 2.98 -5.19 1.00
C ALA A 4 3.19 -3.72 0.67
N VAL A 5 3.37 -3.41 -0.62
CA VAL A 5 3.35 -2.04 -1.11
C VAL A 5 2.04 -1.82 -1.87
N GLN A 6 1.27 -0.82 -1.44
CA GLN A 6 0.05 -0.38 -2.10
C GLN A 6 0.31 0.96 -2.77
N TYR A 7 0.00 1.02 -4.07
CA TYR A 7 0.17 2.22 -4.88
C TYR A 7 -1.19 2.77 -5.28
N GLY A 8 -1.36 4.07 -5.12
CA GLY A 8 -2.48 4.83 -5.67
C GLY A 8 -2.01 6.14 -6.31
N ALA A 9 -2.76 6.60 -7.31
CA ALA A 9 -2.50 7.84 -8.01
C ALA A 9 -3.80 8.61 -8.25
N ARG A 10 -3.77 9.93 -8.02
CA ARG A 10 -4.86 10.86 -8.29
C ARG A 10 -4.34 12.04 -9.09
N ALA A 11 -4.98 12.26 -10.24
CA ALA A 11 -4.60 13.34 -11.17
C ALA A 11 -3.09 13.32 -11.52
N ASN A 12 -2.51 12.13 -11.62
CA ASN A 12 -1.15 11.89 -12.10
C ASN A 12 -1.15 10.61 -12.94
N THR A 13 -0.73 10.72 -14.20
CA THR A 13 -0.63 9.61 -15.16
C THR A 13 0.77 9.43 -15.74
N GLY A 14 1.72 10.30 -15.36
CA GLY A 14 3.07 10.32 -15.93
C GLY A 14 4.04 9.36 -15.26
N ILE A 15 3.64 8.75 -14.13
CA ILE A 15 4.51 7.90 -13.32
C ILE A 15 4.10 6.44 -13.46
N ASP A 16 5.08 5.60 -13.79
CA ASP A 16 4.89 4.16 -13.86
C ASP A 16 4.74 3.57 -12.45
N ARG A 17 3.60 2.90 -12.23
CA ARG A 17 3.27 2.22 -10.96
C ARG A 17 4.34 1.22 -10.52
N MET A 18 4.84 0.39 -11.44
CA MET A 18 5.81 -0.66 -11.12
C MET A 18 7.16 -0.07 -10.74
N LYS A 19 7.57 1.04 -11.34
CA LYS A 19 8.79 1.75 -10.92
C LYS A 19 8.72 2.18 -9.46
N ILE A 20 7.58 2.73 -9.02
CA ILE A 20 7.39 3.16 -7.62
C ILE A 20 7.36 1.95 -6.68
N ILE A 21 6.57 0.93 -6.99
CA ILE A 21 6.47 -0.29 -6.15
C ILE A 21 7.84 -0.95 -5.99
N ASN A 22 8.59 -1.11 -7.08
CA ASN A 22 9.91 -1.73 -7.04
C ASN A 22 10.93 -0.87 -6.30
N ALA A 23 10.88 0.47 -6.45
CA ALA A 23 11.75 1.37 -5.71
C ALA A 23 11.50 1.24 -4.20
N VAL A 24 10.24 1.28 -3.78
CA VAL A 24 9.87 1.16 -2.35
C VAL A 24 10.25 -0.22 -1.80
N ALA A 25 9.96 -1.30 -2.54
CA ALA A 25 10.30 -2.64 -2.10
C ALA A 25 11.81 -2.85 -1.94
N LYS A 26 12.63 -2.29 -2.84
CA LYS A 26 14.10 -2.34 -2.75
C LYS A 26 14.67 -1.49 -1.60
N SER A 27 13.95 -0.44 -1.19
CA SER A 27 14.36 0.41 -0.06
C SER A 27 14.14 -0.24 1.31
N VAL A 28 13.37 -1.34 1.39
CA VAL A 28 13.19 -2.08 2.63
C VAL A 28 14.33 -3.10 2.78
N PRO A 29 15.15 -3.04 3.85
CA PRO A 29 16.26 -3.95 4.04
C PRO A 29 15.81 -5.38 4.40
N GLU A 30 16.69 -6.36 4.17
CA GLU A 30 16.51 -7.72 4.69
C GLU A 30 16.45 -7.70 6.23
N PRO A 31 15.70 -8.61 6.89
CA PRO A 31 15.10 -9.86 6.40
C PRO A 31 13.63 -9.74 5.96
N HIS A 32 13.15 -8.52 5.66
CA HIS A 32 11.75 -8.29 5.32
C HIS A 32 11.39 -8.82 3.93
N LYS A 33 10.30 -9.58 3.82
CA LYS A 33 9.84 -10.16 2.54
C LYS A 33 8.53 -9.52 2.09
N VAL A 34 8.36 -9.37 0.78
CA VAL A 34 7.11 -8.91 0.20
C VAL A 34 6.09 -10.05 0.22
N ASP A 35 4.94 -9.84 0.85
CA ASP A 35 3.78 -10.72 0.80
C ASP A 35 2.52 -9.92 0.46
N LEU A 36 1.91 -10.21 -0.68
CA LEU A 36 0.67 -9.56 -1.11
C LEU A 36 -0.58 -10.22 -0.54
N SER A 37 -0.46 -11.41 0.05
CA SER A 37 -1.56 -12.19 0.62
C SER A 37 -1.80 -11.82 2.07
N ASN A 38 -0.81 -12.01 2.95
CA ASN A 38 -0.92 -11.73 4.38
C ASN A 38 0.23 -10.83 4.88
N PRO A 39 0.26 -9.54 4.50
CA PRO A 39 1.26 -8.60 4.99
C PRO A 39 1.01 -8.22 6.46
N ASP A 40 2.07 -8.21 7.27
CA ASP A 40 2.04 -7.65 8.64
C ASP A 40 1.88 -6.12 8.59
N LYS A 41 2.63 -5.49 7.67
CA LYS A 41 2.59 -4.05 7.42
C LYS A 41 2.34 -3.76 5.95
N THR A 42 1.56 -2.72 5.67
CA THR A 42 1.34 -2.21 4.32
C THR A 42 1.94 -0.82 4.20
N ILE A 43 2.83 -0.64 3.22
CA ILE A 43 3.36 0.66 2.83
C ILE A 43 2.45 1.22 1.75
N ILE A 44 1.71 2.28 2.07
CA ILE A 44 0.85 2.99 1.13
C ILE A 44 1.67 4.11 0.51
N VAL A 45 1.67 4.17 -0.82
CA VAL A 45 2.23 5.27 -1.61
C VAL A 45 1.13 5.86 -2.44
N GLU A 46 0.74 7.09 -2.11
CA GLU A 46 -0.29 7.84 -2.82
C GLU A 46 0.36 9.03 -3.53
N ILE A 47 0.21 9.08 -4.86
CA ILE A 47 0.64 10.22 -5.65
C ILE A 47 -0.56 11.11 -5.97
N CYS A 48 -0.57 12.34 -5.48
CA CYS A 48 -1.62 13.32 -5.73
C CYS A 48 -1.04 14.54 -6.43
N LYS A 49 -1.31 14.71 -7.73
CA LYS A 49 -0.67 15.74 -8.56
C LYS A 49 0.87 15.63 -8.48
N THR A 50 1.54 16.59 -7.84
CA THR A 50 3.00 16.66 -7.65
C THR A 50 3.47 16.15 -6.28
N LEU A 51 2.56 15.72 -5.40
CA LEU A 51 2.87 15.25 -4.05
C LEU A 51 2.97 13.73 -4.01
N CYS A 52 3.99 13.23 -3.32
CA CYS A 52 4.16 11.80 -3.00
C CYS A 52 3.97 11.61 -1.49
N CYS A 53 2.87 10.98 -1.12
CA CYS A 53 2.54 10.66 0.26
C CYS A 53 2.89 9.21 0.55
N ILE A 54 3.63 8.96 1.63
CA ILE A 54 4.03 7.62 2.05
C ILE A 54 3.56 7.41 3.49
N GLY A 55 2.90 6.27 3.75
CA GLY A 55 2.45 5.89 5.08
C GLY A 55 2.65 4.39 5.32
N VAL A 56 3.07 4.01 6.51
CA VAL A 56 3.19 2.61 6.92
C VAL A 56 2.07 2.30 7.90
N VAL A 57 1.26 1.31 7.55
CA VAL A 57 0.07 0.97 8.32
C VAL A 57 0.00 -0.53 8.61
N GLU A 58 -0.74 -0.89 9.65
CA GLU A 58 -0.99 -2.26 10.07
C GLU A 58 -2.42 -2.67 9.76
N LYS A 59 -2.66 -3.97 9.59
CA LYS A 59 -4.01 -4.54 9.41
C LYS A 59 -4.80 -3.92 8.25
N TYR A 60 -4.11 -3.47 7.19
CA TYR A 60 -4.72 -2.73 6.08
C TYR A 60 -5.83 -3.52 5.37
N LYS A 61 -5.62 -4.83 5.15
CA LYS A 61 -6.63 -5.72 4.57
C LYS A 61 -7.77 -6.03 5.54
N GLU A 62 -7.42 -6.33 6.80
CA GLU A 62 -8.40 -6.66 7.85
C GLU A 62 -9.37 -5.50 8.11
N LEU A 63 -8.88 -4.27 8.00
CA LEU A 63 -9.66 -3.03 8.19
C LEU A 63 -10.30 -2.53 6.88
N SER A 64 -10.48 -3.40 5.88
CA SER A 64 -11.10 -3.08 4.59
C SER A 64 -10.52 -1.82 3.93
N LYS A 65 -9.19 -1.67 3.94
CA LYS A 65 -8.47 -0.49 3.42
C LYS A 65 -8.91 0.83 4.08
N TYR A 66 -9.38 0.77 5.32
CA TYR A 66 -10.01 1.88 6.06
C TYR A 66 -11.29 2.43 5.42
N ASN A 67 -11.93 1.67 4.53
CA ASN A 67 -13.23 2.03 4.00
C ASN A 67 -14.30 1.64 5.04
N LEU A 68 -14.80 2.62 5.78
CA LEU A 68 -15.81 2.41 6.83
C LEU A 68 -17.05 1.68 6.32
N ARG A 69 -17.52 1.99 5.11
CA ARG A 69 -18.68 1.32 4.51
C ARG A 69 -18.40 -0.16 4.27
N GLN A 70 -17.24 -0.51 3.71
CA GLN A 70 -16.87 -1.91 3.51
C GLN A 70 -16.60 -2.63 4.82
N LEU A 71 -16.09 -1.93 5.84
CA LEU A 71 -15.81 -2.50 7.14
C LEU A 71 -17.09 -2.85 7.91
N THR A 72 -18.15 -2.06 7.77
CA THR A 72 -19.44 -2.28 8.45
C THR A 72 -20.46 -3.07 7.64
N CYS A 73 -20.20 -3.29 6.34
CA CYS A 73 -21.05 -4.15 5.53
C CYS A 73 -21.07 -5.58 6.12
N PRO A 74 -22.27 -6.16 6.34
CA PRO A 74 -22.38 -7.58 6.70
C PRO A 74 -21.65 -8.42 5.66
N LYS A 75 -20.77 -9.30 6.10
CA LYS A 75 -20.17 -10.30 5.21
C LYS A 75 -21.29 -11.26 4.80
N PRO A 76 -21.44 -11.57 3.49
CA PRO A 76 -22.38 -12.58 3.02
C PRO A 76 -22.06 -13.96 3.62
#